data_AF-A0A8I1V0F7-F1
#
_entry.id   AF-A0A8I1V0F7-F1
#
_cell.length_a   1.000
_cell.length_b   1.000
_cell.length_c   1.000
_cell.angle_alpha   90.00
_cell.angle_beta   90.00
_cell.angle_gamma   90.00
#
_symmetry.space_group_name_H-M   'P 1'
#
loop_
_entity.id
_entity.type
_entity.pdbx_description
1 polymer ?
#
loop_
_entity_poly.entity_id
_entity_poly.type
_entity_poly.pdbx_seq_one_letter_code
_entity_poly.pdbx_strand_id
1 'polypeptide(L)'
;MARQQPIELFMPPNMLKAKVGGGLGGVDMAAVKRAEAAMEDLSGQFSEWLAADLKALVDTHARYAVGLGDDNRAAMLRAAHDLKGQAATFDFPLVARVAGSLSRLLGELPAGRELPPGLVEAHVQAVLVIHRENIRDEANPMARTLCAELDARVTKTLAAAPRNPNRNGHPTAG
;
A
#
# COMPACT_ATOMS: atom_id res chain seq x y z
N MET A 1 60.21 -41.88 49.15
CA MET A 1 59.39 -40.88 49.85
C MET A 1 59.65 -39.49 49.29
N ALA A 2 58.64 -38.63 49.41
CA ALA A 2 58.58 -37.19 49.15
C ALA A 2 58.33 -36.77 47.68
N ARG A 3 57.41 -35.87 47.36
CA ARG A 3 56.33 -35.18 48.09
C ARG A 3 55.46 -34.58 46.99
N GLN A 4 54.21 -35.01 46.84
CA GLN A 4 53.26 -34.39 45.90
C GLN A 4 52.89 -33.02 46.46
N GLN A 5 53.09 -31.95 45.68
CA GLN A 5 52.63 -30.61 46.07
C GLN A 5 51.10 -30.51 45.86
N PRO A 6 50.35 -29.93 46.81
CA PRO A 6 48.91 -29.79 46.67
C PRO A 6 48.58 -28.77 45.57
N ILE A 7 47.70 -29.17 44.65
CA ILE A 7 47.16 -28.29 43.61
C ILE A 7 46.13 -27.38 44.28
N GLU A 8 46.47 -26.11 44.47
CA GLU A 8 45.50 -25.10 44.91
C GLU A 8 44.64 -24.66 43.71
N LEU A 9 43.41 -25.18 43.66
CA LEU A 9 42.40 -24.79 42.69
C LEU A 9 41.74 -23.48 43.14
N PHE A 10 42.26 -22.35 42.68
CA PHE A 10 41.54 -21.08 42.77
C PHE A 10 40.38 -21.09 41.78
N MET A 11 39.14 -21.24 42.28
CA MET A 11 37.95 -20.93 41.51
C MET A 11 37.62 -19.44 41.70
N PRO A 12 37.83 -18.57 40.69
CA PRO A 12 37.33 -17.21 40.78
C PRO A 12 35.81 -17.24 40.89
N PRO A 13 35.19 -16.44 41.79
CA PRO A 13 33.73 -16.38 41.87
C PRO A 13 33.19 -15.95 40.51
N ASN A 14 32.25 -16.72 39.98
CA ASN A 14 31.69 -16.51 38.65
C ASN A 14 30.81 -15.24 38.65
N MET A 15 31.45 -14.10 38.40
CA MET A 15 30.83 -12.77 38.37
C MET A 15 29.79 -12.61 37.25
N LEU A 16 29.72 -13.54 36.30
CA LEU A 16 28.70 -13.53 35.25
C LEU A 16 27.30 -13.76 35.84
N LYS A 17 27.16 -14.59 36.89
CA LYS A 17 25.87 -14.79 37.58
C LYS A 17 25.43 -13.57 38.40
N ALA A 18 26.38 -12.76 38.86
CA ALA A 18 26.08 -11.53 39.59
C ALA A 18 25.60 -10.40 38.66
N LYS A 19 26.03 -10.38 37.39
CA LYS A 19 25.49 -9.46 36.37
C LYS A 19 24.19 -9.93 35.72
N VAL A 20 23.79 -11.18 35.93
CA VAL A 20 22.49 -11.75 35.49
C VAL A 20 21.50 -11.78 36.66
N GLY A 21 21.64 -10.85 37.60
CA GLY A 21 20.74 -10.68 38.74
C GLY A 21 20.18 -9.28 38.77
N GLY A 22 19.11 -9.01 38.01
CA GLY A 22 18.51 -7.68 37.97
C GLY A 22 17.28 -7.57 37.08
N GLY A 23 16.20 -8.24 37.47
CA GLY A 23 14.85 -7.90 37.04
C GLY A 23 14.51 -8.18 35.58
N LEU A 24 14.20 -9.44 35.26
CA LEU A 24 13.11 -9.75 34.33
C LEU A 24 11.77 -9.35 35.01
N GLY A 25 11.63 -8.05 35.32
CA GLY A 25 10.40 -7.44 35.79
C GLY A 25 9.49 -7.28 34.58
N GLY A 26 8.24 -7.74 34.72
CA GLY A 26 7.26 -7.84 33.65
C GLY A 26 7.19 -6.60 32.76
N VAL A 27 6.80 -6.83 31.51
CA VAL A 27 6.51 -5.82 30.49
C VAL A 27 5.99 -4.53 31.14
N ASP A 28 6.73 -3.42 30.99
CA ASP A 28 6.32 -2.12 31.53
C ASP A 28 5.00 -1.73 30.88
N MET A 29 3.90 -1.94 31.60
CA MET A 29 2.55 -1.66 31.12
C MET A 29 2.36 -0.17 30.78
N ALA A 30 3.13 0.75 31.37
CA ALA A 30 3.11 2.15 30.99
C ALA A 30 3.80 2.40 29.65
N ALA A 31 4.86 1.64 29.33
CA ALA A 31 5.48 1.64 28.01
C ALA A 31 4.57 1.02 26.93
N VAL A 32 3.88 -0.08 27.25
CA VAL A 32 2.88 -0.68 26.35
C VAL A 32 1.74 0.29 26.06
N LYS A 33 1.15 0.90 27.08
CA LYS A 33 0.07 1.89 26.89
C LYS A 33 0.51 3.09 26.05
N ARG A 34 1.75 3.58 26.23
CA ARG A 34 2.30 4.65 25.37
C ARG A 34 2.46 4.21 23.92
N ALA A 35 2.89 2.97 23.69
CA ALA A 35 3.01 2.42 22.35
C ALA A 35 1.64 2.23 21.68
N GLU A 36 0.65 1.67 22.39
CA GLU A 36 -0.73 1.53 21.89
C GLU A 36 -1.37 2.88 21.58
N ALA A 37 -1.22 3.88 22.45
CA ALA A 37 -1.74 5.23 22.21
C ALA A 37 -1.08 5.89 20.98
N ALA A 38 0.23 5.72 20.79
CA ALA A 38 0.92 6.22 19.61
C ALA A 38 0.49 5.49 18.32
N MET A 39 0.21 4.18 18.41
CA MET A 39 -0.34 3.41 17.29
C MET A 39 -1.76 3.84 16.94
N GLU A 40 -2.61 4.12 17.93
CA GLU A 40 -3.97 4.60 17.70
C GLU A 40 -3.98 5.99 17.03
N ASP A 41 -3.16 6.93 17.52
CA ASP A 41 -3.01 8.26 16.90
C ASP A 41 -2.53 8.15 15.45
N LEU A 42 -1.53 7.29 15.20
CA LEU A 42 -1.02 7.03 13.86
C LEU A 42 -2.08 6.39 12.95
N SER A 43 -2.86 5.45 13.47
CA SER A 43 -3.99 4.81 12.77
C SER A 43 -5.07 5.83 12.38
N GLY A 44 -5.36 6.79 13.27
CA GLY A 44 -6.27 7.90 12.99
C GLY A 44 -5.78 8.76 11.81
N GLN A 45 -4.51 9.17 11.83
CA GLN A 45 -3.89 9.94 10.74
C GLN A 45 -3.91 9.17 9.41
N PHE A 46 -3.68 7.85 9.44
CA PHE A 46 -3.75 6.99 8.26
C PHE A 46 -5.15 6.95 7.65
N SER A 47 -6.19 6.86 8.49
CA SER A 47 -7.58 6.90 8.03
C SER A 47 -7.93 8.24 7.37
N GLU A 48 -7.44 9.35 7.92
CA GLU A 48 -7.65 10.69 7.34
C GLU A 48 -6.96 10.84 5.98
N TRP A 49 -5.72 10.35 5.86
CA TRP A 49 -4.99 10.39 4.59
C TRP A 49 -5.66 9.54 3.51
N LEU A 50 -6.06 8.32 3.83
CA LEU A 50 -6.79 7.47 2.88
C LEU A 50 -8.10 8.12 2.43
N ALA A 51 -8.85 8.74 3.36
CA ALA A 51 -10.08 9.45 3.04
C ALA A 51 -9.82 10.67 2.13
N ALA A 52 -8.72 11.39 2.35
CA ALA A 52 -8.31 12.50 1.48
C ALA A 52 -7.95 12.03 0.07
N ASP A 53 -7.23 10.91 -0.06
CA ASP A 53 -6.89 10.29 -1.34
C ASP A 53 -8.14 9.80 -2.10
N LEU A 54 -9.06 9.14 -1.40
CA LEU A 54 -10.36 8.74 -1.93
C LEU A 54 -11.13 9.95 -2.47
N LYS A 55 -11.17 11.04 -1.69
CA LYS A 55 -11.80 12.29 -2.11
C LYS A 55 -11.13 12.87 -3.35
N ALA A 56 -9.79 12.90 -3.40
CA ALA A 56 -9.04 13.41 -4.54
C ALA A 56 -9.35 12.61 -5.82
N LEU A 57 -9.47 11.28 -5.72
CA LEU A 57 -9.86 10.42 -6.84
C LEU A 57 -11.26 10.77 -7.34
N VAL A 58 -12.25 10.90 -6.44
CA VAL A 58 -13.63 11.25 -6.81
C VAL A 58 -13.71 12.65 -7.44
N ASP A 59 -13.03 13.64 -6.87
CA ASP A 59 -13.03 15.01 -7.37
C ASP A 59 -12.41 15.10 -8.77
N THR A 60 -11.28 14.41 -8.99
CA THR A 60 -10.62 14.40 -10.31
C THR A 60 -11.43 13.63 -11.35
N HIS A 61 -12.10 12.56 -10.95
CA HIS A 61 -13.06 11.85 -11.80
C HIS A 61 -14.24 12.73 -12.22
N ALA A 62 -14.85 13.46 -11.29
CA ALA A 62 -15.95 14.40 -11.59
C ALA A 62 -15.51 15.50 -12.56
N ARG A 63 -14.30 16.06 -12.37
CA ARG A 63 -13.72 17.05 -13.30
C ARG A 63 -13.50 16.47 -14.70
N TYR A 64 -12.97 15.25 -14.78
CA TYR A 64 -12.79 14.56 -16.05
C TYR A 64 -14.12 14.29 -16.77
N ALA A 65 -15.17 13.93 -16.04
CA ALA A 65 -16.51 13.68 -16.61
C ALA A 65 -17.15 14.94 -17.23
N VAL A 66 -16.84 16.14 -16.71
CA VAL A 66 -17.36 17.42 -17.23
C VAL A 66 -16.45 18.02 -18.30
N GLY A 67 -15.13 17.82 -18.21
CA GLY A 67 -14.14 18.34 -19.14
C GLY A 67 -13.18 17.24 -19.60
N LEU A 68 -13.42 16.68 -20.78
CA LEU A 68 -12.49 15.74 -21.40
C LEU A 68 -11.22 16.50 -21.81
N GLY A 69 -10.06 16.05 -21.33
CA GLY A 69 -8.78 16.66 -21.65
C GLY A 69 -7.61 15.96 -20.98
N ASP A 70 -6.41 16.13 -21.56
CA ASP A 70 -5.19 15.46 -21.11
C ASP A 70 -4.78 15.91 -19.69
N ASP A 71 -5.03 17.17 -19.31
CA ASP A 71 -4.73 17.68 -17.96
C ASP A 71 -5.61 17.04 -16.88
N ASN A 72 -6.91 16.92 -17.14
CA ASN A 72 -7.84 16.26 -16.22
C ASN A 72 -7.55 14.76 -16.11
N ARG A 73 -7.18 14.12 -17.22
CA ARG A 73 -6.72 12.73 -17.23
C ARG A 73 -5.43 12.56 -16.42
N ALA A 74 -4.46 13.46 -16.57
CA ALA A 74 -3.20 13.43 -15.82
C ALA A 74 -3.42 13.67 -14.32
N ALA A 75 -4.35 14.55 -13.95
CA ALA A 75 -4.73 14.76 -12.55
C ALA A 75 -5.36 13.49 -11.94
N MET A 76 -6.27 12.86 -12.66
CA MET A 76 -6.89 11.60 -12.21
C MET A 76 -5.89 10.44 -12.14
N LEU A 77 -4.92 10.39 -13.06
CA LEU A 77 -3.82 9.41 -13.02
C LEU A 77 -2.99 9.55 -11.75
N ARG A 78 -2.61 10.78 -11.37
CA ARG A 78 -1.86 11.04 -10.14
C ARG A 78 -2.65 10.59 -8.91
N ALA A 79 -3.92 11.02 -8.80
CA ALA A 79 -4.79 10.61 -7.69
C ALA A 79 -4.92 9.08 -7.58
N ALA A 80 -5.10 8.36 -8.70
CA ALA A 80 -5.16 6.90 -8.69
C ALA A 80 -3.82 6.25 -8.27
N HIS A 81 -2.69 6.83 -8.69
CA HIS A 81 -1.37 6.32 -8.34
C HIS A 81 -1.04 6.53 -6.85
N ASP A 82 -1.36 7.70 -6.31
CA ASP A 82 -1.16 8.01 -4.90
C ASP A 82 -2.02 7.10 -4.02
N LEU A 83 -3.30 6.96 -4.35
CA LEU A 83 -4.22 6.05 -3.66
C LEU A 83 -3.73 4.60 -3.70
N LYS A 84 -3.20 4.13 -4.83
CA LYS A 84 -2.59 2.79 -4.93
C LYS A 84 -1.48 2.61 -3.90
N GLY A 85 -0.57 3.58 -3.79
CA GLY A 85 0.56 3.52 -2.87
C GLY A 85 0.14 3.57 -1.40
N GLN A 86 -0.78 4.48 -1.08
CA GLN A 86 -1.28 4.68 0.28
C GLN A 86 -2.17 3.53 0.76
N ALA A 87 -3.11 3.04 -0.06
CA ALA A 87 -4.02 1.97 0.33
C ALA A 87 -3.29 0.66 0.70
N ALA A 88 -2.17 0.35 0.04
CA ALA A 88 -1.34 -0.81 0.39
C ALA A 88 -0.69 -0.64 1.78
N THR A 89 -0.35 0.58 2.17
CA THR A 89 0.25 0.91 3.47
C THR A 89 -0.78 0.81 4.59
N PHE A 90 -2.05 1.08 4.30
CA PHE A 90 -3.15 1.11 5.29
C PHE A 90 -3.98 -0.18 5.32
N ASP A 91 -3.44 -1.29 4.82
CA ASP A 91 -4.10 -2.60 4.86
C ASP A 91 -5.43 -2.66 4.07
N PHE A 92 -5.47 -1.96 2.93
CA PHE A 92 -6.53 -2.06 1.93
C PHE A 92 -5.97 -2.59 0.59
N PRO A 93 -5.50 -3.85 0.53
CA PRO A 93 -4.85 -4.40 -0.66
C PRO A 93 -5.76 -4.43 -1.90
N LEU A 94 -7.07 -4.64 -1.70
CA LEU A 94 -8.07 -4.62 -2.76
C LEU A 94 -8.26 -3.22 -3.35
N VAL A 95 -8.27 -2.16 -2.52
CA VAL A 95 -8.31 -0.77 -3.01
C VAL A 95 -7.04 -0.48 -3.81
N ALA A 96 -5.87 -0.88 -3.31
CA ALA A 96 -4.61 -0.71 -4.02
C ALA A 96 -4.61 -1.39 -5.39
N ARG A 97 -5.17 -2.61 -5.49
CA ARG A 97 -5.29 -3.34 -6.76
C ARG A 97 -6.19 -2.61 -7.75
N VAL A 98 -7.38 -2.19 -7.33
CA VAL A 98 -8.34 -1.49 -8.22
C VAL A 98 -7.77 -0.13 -8.66
N ALA A 99 -7.19 0.64 -7.73
CA ALA A 99 -6.52 1.89 -8.04
C ALA A 99 -5.36 1.69 -9.04
N GLY A 100 -4.57 0.62 -8.86
CA GLY A 100 -3.50 0.26 -9.80
C GLY A 100 -4.00 -0.12 -11.20
N SER A 101 -5.10 -0.86 -11.30
CA SER A 101 -5.76 -1.15 -12.59
C SER A 101 -6.22 0.14 -13.28
N LEU A 102 -6.83 1.06 -12.51
CA LEU A 102 -7.23 2.36 -13.02
C LEU A 102 -6.02 3.17 -13.49
N SER A 103 -4.96 3.30 -12.69
CA SER A 103 -3.72 3.97 -13.09
C SER A 103 -3.15 3.40 -14.39
N ARG A 104 -3.21 2.07 -14.57
CA ARG A 104 -2.76 1.42 -15.81
C ARG A 104 -3.61 1.86 -17.02
N LEU A 105 -4.93 1.85 -16.90
CA LEU A 105 -5.83 2.36 -17.95
C LEU A 105 -5.51 3.83 -18.29
N LEU A 106 -5.33 4.66 -17.25
CA LEU A 106 -5.06 6.08 -17.37
C LEU A 106 -3.66 6.43 -17.87
N GLY A 107 -2.67 5.55 -17.71
CA GLY A 107 -1.31 5.76 -18.20
C GLY A 107 -1.04 5.13 -19.56
N GLU A 108 -1.60 3.95 -19.82
CA GLU A 108 -1.25 3.16 -21.02
C GLU A 108 -2.14 3.46 -22.23
N LEU A 109 -3.37 3.97 -22.03
CA LEU A 109 -4.20 4.36 -23.16
C LEU A 109 -3.56 5.59 -23.86
N PRO A 110 -3.40 5.59 -25.20
CA PRO A 110 -2.76 6.70 -25.91
C PRO A 110 -3.44 8.05 -25.65
N ALA A 111 -2.66 9.14 -25.64
CA ALA A 111 -3.20 10.50 -25.60
C ALA A 111 -4.15 10.76 -26.79
N GLY A 112 -5.19 11.58 -26.58
CA GLY A 112 -6.23 11.82 -27.58
C GLY A 112 -7.25 10.68 -27.76
N ARG A 113 -7.11 9.54 -27.05
CA ARG A 113 -8.15 8.51 -26.97
C ARG A 113 -9.01 8.75 -25.74
N GLU A 114 -10.33 8.78 -25.94
CA GLU A 114 -11.27 8.86 -24.82
C GLU A 114 -11.24 7.60 -23.96
N LEU A 115 -11.26 7.80 -22.65
CA LEU A 115 -11.41 6.72 -21.69
C LEU A 115 -12.84 6.19 -21.74
N PRO A 116 -13.07 4.86 -21.67
CA PRO A 116 -14.43 4.33 -21.58
C PRO A 116 -15.06 4.79 -20.25
N PRO A 117 -16.07 5.67 -20.25
CA PRO A 117 -16.55 6.32 -19.02
C PRO A 117 -17.12 5.32 -18.03
N GLY A 118 -17.89 4.33 -18.51
CA GLY A 118 -18.42 3.27 -17.65
C GLY A 118 -17.35 2.37 -17.02
N LEU A 119 -16.17 2.24 -17.63
CA LEU A 119 -15.07 1.49 -17.03
C LEU A 119 -14.37 2.31 -15.95
N VAL A 120 -14.16 3.61 -16.17
CA VAL A 120 -13.58 4.51 -15.17
C VAL A 120 -14.49 4.62 -13.95
N GLU A 121 -15.79 4.88 -14.16
CA GLU A 121 -16.81 4.92 -13.11
C GLU A 121 -16.80 3.62 -12.29
N ALA A 122 -16.76 2.46 -12.95
CA ALA A 122 -16.74 1.18 -12.26
C ALA A 122 -15.53 0.99 -11.35
N HIS A 123 -14.35 1.53 -11.70
CA HIS A 123 -13.19 1.49 -10.81
C HIS A 123 -13.37 2.41 -9.59
N VAL A 124 -13.87 3.63 -9.79
CA VAL A 124 -14.12 4.58 -8.69
C VAL A 124 -15.16 4.02 -7.73
N GLN A 125 -16.27 3.48 -8.24
CA GLN A 125 -17.31 2.86 -7.40
C GLN A 125 -16.80 1.61 -6.68
N ALA A 126 -16.00 0.76 -7.34
CA ALA A 126 -15.42 -0.41 -6.69
C ALA A 126 -14.53 0.00 -5.51
N VAL A 127 -13.67 1.01 -5.69
CA VAL A 127 -12.83 1.57 -4.61
C VAL A 127 -13.69 2.05 -3.44
N LEU A 128 -14.72 2.86 -3.71
CA LEU A 128 -15.61 3.40 -2.68
C LEU A 128 -16.34 2.31 -1.91
N VAL A 129 -16.86 1.29 -2.60
CA VAL A 129 -17.57 0.17 -1.99
C VAL A 129 -16.63 -0.68 -1.15
N ILE A 130 -15.46 -1.06 -1.68
CA ILE A 130 -14.47 -1.88 -0.95
C ILE A 130 -14.05 -1.18 0.35
N HIS A 131 -13.81 0.14 0.29
CA HIS A 131 -13.44 0.92 1.47
C HIS A 131 -14.63 1.04 2.45
N ARG A 132 -15.82 1.41 1.97
CA ARG A 132 -17.02 1.57 2.82
C ARG A 132 -17.42 0.29 3.54
N GLU A 133 -17.36 -0.84 2.84
CA GLU A 133 -17.66 -2.16 3.39
C GLU A 133 -16.45 -2.77 4.15
N ASN A 134 -15.34 -2.03 4.25
CA ASN A 134 -14.09 -2.42 4.90
C ASN A 134 -13.59 -3.82 4.48
N ILE A 135 -13.65 -4.12 3.19
CA ILE A 135 -13.24 -5.41 2.63
C ILE A 135 -11.72 -5.41 2.47
N ARG A 136 -11.03 -6.07 3.40
CA ARG A 136 -9.56 -6.17 3.41
C ARG A 136 -9.05 -7.53 2.93
N ASP A 137 -9.83 -8.57 3.16
CA ASP A 137 -9.47 -9.93 2.81
C ASP A 137 -9.45 -10.15 1.28
N GLU A 138 -8.26 -10.33 0.73
CA GLU A 138 -8.05 -10.65 -0.68
C GLU A 138 -8.62 -12.02 -1.08
N ALA A 139 -8.90 -12.92 -0.12
CA ALA A 139 -9.53 -14.20 -0.40
C ALA A 139 -11.05 -14.07 -0.63
N ASN A 140 -11.65 -12.89 -0.38
CA ASN A 140 -13.07 -12.66 -0.60
C ASN A 140 -13.46 -12.95 -2.07
N PRO A 141 -14.30 -13.96 -2.34
CA PRO A 141 -14.56 -14.43 -3.70
C PRO A 141 -15.25 -13.38 -4.58
N MET A 142 -16.11 -12.54 -3.98
CA MET A 142 -16.78 -11.44 -4.67
C MET A 142 -15.78 -10.37 -5.08
N ALA A 143 -14.92 -9.93 -4.15
CA ALA A 143 -13.91 -8.91 -4.43
C ALA A 143 -12.88 -9.39 -5.46
N ARG A 144 -12.45 -10.66 -5.39
CA ARG A 144 -11.56 -11.26 -6.38
C ARG A 144 -12.15 -11.26 -7.78
N THR A 145 -13.43 -11.65 -7.88
CA THR A 145 -14.15 -11.67 -9.17
C THR A 145 -14.29 -10.26 -9.73
N LEU A 146 -14.69 -9.30 -8.90
CA LEU A 146 -14.79 -7.90 -9.30
C LEU A 146 -13.45 -7.35 -9.82
N CYS A 147 -12.36 -7.53 -9.06
CA CYS A 147 -11.04 -7.06 -9.47
C CYS A 147 -10.58 -7.72 -10.77
N ALA A 148 -10.77 -9.04 -10.92
CA ALA A 148 -10.39 -9.76 -12.11
C ALA A 148 -11.16 -9.29 -13.36
N GLU A 149 -12.46 -9.01 -13.23
CA GLU A 149 -13.29 -8.48 -14.31
C GLU A 149 -12.86 -7.07 -14.74
N LEU A 150 -12.55 -6.19 -13.78
CA LEU A 150 -12.01 -4.87 -14.06
C LEU A 150 -10.66 -4.95 -14.78
N ASP A 151 -9.73 -5.78 -14.28
CA ASP A 151 -8.42 -6.02 -14.88
C ASP A 151 -8.52 -6.56 -16.32
N ALA A 152 -9.44 -7.50 -16.55
CA ALA A 152 -9.70 -8.08 -17.86
C ALA A 152 -10.25 -7.03 -18.84
N ARG A 153 -11.19 -6.19 -18.40
CA ARG A 153 -11.74 -5.10 -19.21
C ARG A 153 -10.68 -4.07 -19.56
N VAL A 154 -9.84 -3.66 -18.61
CA VAL A 154 -8.70 -2.77 -18.87
C VAL A 154 -7.76 -3.38 -19.90
N THR A 155 -7.40 -4.65 -19.74
CA THR A 155 -6.52 -5.36 -20.68
C THR A 155 -7.12 -5.41 -22.09
N LYS A 156 -8.42 -5.70 -22.20
CA LYS A 156 -9.13 -5.69 -23.49
C LYS A 156 -9.15 -4.30 -24.13
N THR A 157 -9.44 -3.25 -23.35
CA THR A 157 -9.45 -1.87 -23.83
C THR A 157 -8.07 -1.43 -24.34
N LEU A 158 -7.01 -1.77 -23.60
CA LEU A 158 -5.64 -1.44 -23.99
C LEU A 158 -5.15 -2.24 -25.20
N ALA A 159 -5.55 -3.51 -25.33
CA ALA A 159 -5.22 -4.34 -26.49
C ALA A 159 -5.92 -3.86 -27.78
N ALA A 160 -7.12 -3.29 -27.66
CA ALA A 160 -7.84 -2.71 -28.79
C ALA A 160 -7.29 -1.34 -29.22
N ALA A 161 -6.43 -0.72 -28.42
CA ALA A 161 -5.77 0.54 -28.77
C ALA A 161 -4.51 0.28 -29.61
N PRO A 162 -4.25 1.07 -30.67
CA PRO A 162 -2.99 0.97 -31.41
C PRO A 162 -1.81 1.26 -30.47
N ARG A 163 -0.77 0.40 -30.54
CA ARG A 163 0.43 0.51 -29.70
C ARG A 163 1.10 1.88 -29.89
N ASN A 164 1.30 2.63 -28.81
CA ASN A 164 2.04 3.89 -28.84
C ASN A 164 3.51 3.63 -29.24
N PRO A 165 4.02 4.17 -30.36
CA PRO A 165 5.38 3.94 -30.83
C PRO A 165 6.47 4.56 -29.93
N ASN A 166 6.12 5.46 -29.00
CA ASN A 166 7.10 6.21 -28.20
C ASN A 166 7.55 5.52 -26.89
N ARG A 167 7.35 4.21 -26.75
CA ARG A 167 7.69 3.47 -25.52
C ARG A 167 9.20 3.18 -25.33
N ASN A 168 10.07 3.57 -26.27
CA ASN A 168 11.51 3.31 -26.23
C ASN A 168 12.38 4.57 -26.12
N GLY A 169 11.92 5.61 -25.44
CA GLY A 169 12.71 6.81 -25.16
C GLY A 169 13.57 6.68 -23.90
N HIS A 170 14.57 5.80 -23.89
CA HIS A 170 15.71 5.95 -22.97
C HIS A 170 16.93 6.33 -23.81
N PRO A 171 17.42 7.57 -23.73
CA PRO A 171 18.70 7.91 -24.34
C PRO A 171 19.80 7.21 -23.53
N THR A 172 20.38 6.15 -24.09
CA THR A 172 21.71 5.70 -23.65
C THR A 172 22.69 6.79 -24.07
N ALA A 173 22.94 7.72 -23.15
CA ALA A 173 23.95 8.75 -23.31
C ALA A 173 25.34 8.13 -23.11
N GLY A 174 26.21 8.36 -24.11
CA GLY A 174 27.64 8.66 -23.97
C GLY A 174 28.54 7.63 -23.32
#